data_AF-A0A661LEM3-F1
#
_entry.id   AF-A0A661LEM3-F1
#
_cell.length_a   1.000
_cell.length_b   1.000
_cell.length_c   1.000
_cell.angle_alpha   90.00
_cell.angle_beta   90.00
_cell.angle_gamma   90.00
#
_symmetry.space_group_name_H-M   'P 1'
#
loop_
_entity.id
_entity.type
_entity.pdbx_description
1 polymer ?
#
loop_
_entity_poly.entity_id
_entity_poly.type
_entity_poly.pdbx_seq_one_letter_code
_entity_poly.pdbx_strand_id
1 'polypeptide(L)'
;MPPSEFADSLGFSVLHGQDPTQAIEKLIHDPTISSEIRLPPNKGLQSRVKETVSTIMEFGQSCHGAEASPCVIHLVVKYTDDLREALIQNTMAGGNSAGRNMIVGMILGAHLGMEAIPKPWLTELAAALEIDSFLDSIW
;
A
#
# COMPACT_ATOMS: atom_id res chain seq x y z
N MET A 1 -3.60 11.38 -12.14
CA MET A 1 -2.99 11.33 -10.81
C MET A 1 -1.63 10.63 -10.91
N PRO A 2 -0.51 11.34 -10.65
CA PRO A 2 0.80 10.72 -10.48
C PRO A 2 0.78 9.69 -9.32
N PRO A 3 1.71 8.72 -9.29
CA PRO A 3 1.75 7.70 -8.24
C PRO A 3 1.84 8.25 -6.81
N SER A 4 2.54 9.37 -6.61
CA SER A 4 2.65 10.04 -5.31
C SER A 4 1.30 10.59 -4.86
N GLU A 5 0.60 11.33 -5.72
CA GLU A 5 -0.71 11.92 -5.40
C GLU A 5 -1.77 10.85 -5.09
N PHE A 6 -1.66 9.66 -5.70
CA PHE A 6 -2.50 8.51 -5.36
C PHE A 6 -2.23 7.97 -3.96
N ALA A 7 -0.95 7.76 -3.62
CA ALA A 7 -0.56 7.30 -2.28
C ALA A 7 -0.95 8.33 -1.20
N ASP A 8 -0.77 9.62 -1.49
CA ASP A 8 -1.13 10.72 -0.58
C ASP A 8 -2.63 10.77 -0.33
N SER A 9 -3.45 10.77 -1.40
CA SER A 9 -4.91 10.83 -1.30
C SER A 9 -5.49 9.61 -0.57
N LEU A 10 -4.95 8.43 -0.88
CA LEU A 10 -5.37 7.18 -0.24
C LEU A 10 -4.96 7.14 1.23
N GLY A 11 -3.69 7.46 1.53
CA GLY A 11 -3.19 7.53 2.90
C GLY A 11 -3.97 8.52 3.75
N PHE A 12 -4.25 9.71 3.23
CA PHE A 12 -5.07 10.72 3.91
C PHE A 12 -6.47 10.20 4.22
N SER A 13 -7.15 9.59 3.24
CA SER A 13 -8.51 9.07 3.42
C SER A 13 -8.56 7.97 4.49
N VAL A 14 -7.61 7.04 4.44
CA VAL A 14 -7.55 5.91 5.38
C VAL A 14 -7.19 6.37 6.80
N LEU A 15 -6.27 7.33 6.93
CA LEU A 15 -5.92 7.92 8.22
C LEU A 15 -7.13 8.61 8.90
N HIS A 16 -8.09 9.11 8.11
CA HIS A 16 -9.35 9.68 8.59
C HIS A 16 -10.46 8.63 8.82
N GLY A 17 -10.10 7.35 8.88
CA GLY A 17 -11.00 6.26 9.24
C GLY A 17 -11.78 5.66 8.07
N GLN A 18 -11.43 5.99 6.82
CA GLN A 18 -12.06 5.33 5.68
C GLN A 18 -11.47 3.93 5.45
N ASP A 19 -12.34 2.97 5.10
CA ASP A 19 -11.92 1.65 4.64
C ASP A 19 -11.01 1.76 3.39
N PRO A 20 -9.84 1.09 3.35
CA PRO A 20 -8.90 1.18 2.24
C PRO A 20 -9.48 0.74 0.90
N THR A 21 -10.27 -0.34 0.89
CA THR A 21 -10.87 -0.86 -0.35
C THR A 21 -11.89 0.14 -0.90
N GLN A 22 -12.75 0.68 -0.04
CA GLN A 22 -13.71 1.73 -0.44
C GLN A 22 -13.02 3.02 -0.89
N ALA A 23 -11.91 3.41 -0.25
CA ALA A 23 -11.13 4.58 -0.65
C ALA A 23 -10.51 4.39 -2.05
N ILE A 24 -9.94 3.21 -2.31
CA ILE A 24 -9.43 2.82 -3.62
C ILE A 24 -10.55 2.85 -4.66
N GLU A 25 -11.71 2.25 -4.38
CA GLU A 25 -12.85 2.25 -5.30
C GLU A 25 -13.30 3.67 -5.66
N LYS A 26 -13.39 4.58 -4.68
CA LYS A 26 -13.75 5.98 -4.95
C LYS A 26 -12.71 6.67 -5.84
N LEU A 27 -11.42 6.50 -5.55
CA LEU A 27 -10.34 7.10 -6.33
C LEU A 27 -10.33 6.58 -7.78
N ILE A 28 -10.58 5.29 -7.98
CA ILE A 28 -10.61 4.68 -9.32
C ILE A 28 -11.78 5.21 -10.16
N HIS A 29 -12.93 5.46 -9.54
CA HIS A 29 -14.13 5.95 -10.21
C HIS A 29 -14.20 7.47 -10.32
N ASP A 30 -13.21 8.22 -9.83
CA ASP A 30 -13.20 9.67 -9.89
C ASP A 30 -13.21 10.16 -11.36
N PRO A 31 -14.25 10.89 -11.81
CA PRO A 31 -14.38 11.39 -13.18
C PRO A 31 -13.25 12.35 -13.60
N THR A 32 -12.54 12.96 -12.65
CA THR A 32 -11.46 13.93 -12.91
C THR A 32 -10.14 13.26 -13.33
N ILE A 33 -9.99 11.95 -13.13
CA ILE A 33 -8.79 11.19 -13.51
C ILE A 33 -8.95 10.63 -14.93
N SER A 34 -7.96 10.85 -15.80
CA SER A 34 -7.99 10.33 -17.19
C SER A 34 -8.02 8.79 -17.25
N SER A 35 -8.70 8.25 -18.25
CA SER A 35 -8.94 6.79 -18.41
C SER A 35 -7.66 5.96 -18.52
N GLU A 36 -6.61 6.49 -19.16
CA GLU A 36 -5.30 5.82 -19.29
C GLU A 36 -4.64 5.60 -17.93
N ILE A 37 -4.88 6.50 -16.97
CA ILE A 37 -4.37 6.41 -15.59
C ILE A 37 -5.24 5.47 -14.74
N ARG A 38 -6.48 5.18 -15.15
CA ARG A 38 -7.40 4.25 -14.44
C ARG A 38 -7.13 2.77 -14.74
N LEU A 39 -6.43 2.45 -15.83
CA LEU A 39 -6.20 1.06 -16.24
C LEU A 39 -5.34 0.27 -15.23
N PRO A 40 -4.22 0.78 -14.71
CA PRO A 40 -3.45 0.05 -13.72
C PRO A 40 -4.20 -0.13 -12.38
N PRO A 41 -4.84 0.89 -11.78
CA PRO A 41 -5.58 0.71 -10.54
C PRO A 41 -6.69 -0.34 -10.56
N ASN A 42 -7.46 -0.42 -11.65
CA ASN A 42 -8.51 -1.44 -11.81
C ASN A 42 -7.96 -2.87 -11.83
N LYS A 43 -6.80 -3.09 -12.45
CA LYS A 43 -6.15 -4.40 -12.47
C LYS A 43 -5.77 -4.86 -11.06
N GLY A 44 -5.26 -3.94 -10.23
CA GLY A 44 -4.94 -4.22 -8.83
C GLY A 44 -6.18 -4.61 -8.01
N LEU A 45 -7.30 -3.89 -8.19
CA LEU A 45 -8.54 -4.20 -7.47
C LEU A 45 -9.11 -5.57 -7.87
N GLN A 46 -9.08 -5.89 -9.17
CA GLN A 46 -9.59 -7.15 -9.70
C GLN A 46 -8.71 -8.35 -9.36
N SER A 47 -7.42 -8.15 -9.06
CA SER A 47 -6.50 -9.24 -8.76
C SER A 47 -6.58 -9.74 -7.32
N ARG A 48 -7.49 -9.22 -6.47
CA ARG A 48 -7.59 -9.57 -5.04
C ARG A 48 -7.65 -11.08 -4.73
N VAL A 49 -8.19 -11.88 -5.65
CA VAL A 49 -8.33 -13.34 -5.51
C VAL A 49 -7.15 -14.13 -6.07
N LYS A 50 -6.22 -13.48 -6.77
CA LYS A 50 -5.06 -14.11 -7.41
C LYS A 50 -3.92 -14.32 -6.42
N GLU A 51 -3.00 -15.22 -6.75
CA GLU A 51 -1.76 -15.41 -5.98
C GLU A 51 -0.85 -14.16 -6.14
N THR A 52 -0.24 -13.72 -5.05
CA THR A 52 0.41 -12.40 -4.93
C THR A 52 1.70 -12.29 -5.71
N VAL A 53 2.59 -13.27 -5.54
CA VAL A 53 3.94 -13.25 -6.10
C VAL A 53 3.86 -13.26 -7.62
N SER A 54 3.06 -14.15 -8.19
CA SER A 54 2.75 -14.20 -9.62
C SER A 54 2.07 -12.93 -10.11
N THR A 55 1.08 -12.39 -9.39
CA THR A 55 0.40 -11.15 -9.77
C THR A 55 1.38 -9.97 -9.84
N ILE A 56 2.28 -9.81 -8.87
CA ILE A 56 3.28 -8.74 -8.87
C ILE A 56 4.30 -8.93 -10.01
N MET A 57 4.70 -10.17 -10.30
CA MET A 57 5.55 -10.46 -11.46
C MET A 57 4.86 -10.10 -12.78
N GLU A 58 3.56 -10.37 -12.93
CA GLU A 58 2.77 -9.99 -14.11
C GLU A 58 2.62 -8.46 -14.25
N PHE A 59 2.49 -7.74 -13.14
CA PHE A 59 2.33 -6.28 -13.13
C PHE A 59 3.64 -5.53 -13.37
N GLY A 60 4.77 -6.16 -13.07
CA GLY A 60 6.09 -5.54 -13.12
C GLY A 60 6.60 -5.25 -11.71
N GLN A 61 7.90 -5.50 -11.51
CA GLN A 61 8.56 -5.39 -10.20
C GLN A 61 9.36 -4.09 -10.05
N SER A 62 9.32 -3.21 -11.06
CA SER A 62 10.13 -1.99 -11.11
C SER A 62 9.56 -0.88 -10.21
N CYS A 63 10.39 0.12 -9.91
CA CYS A 63 9.99 1.32 -9.18
C CYS A 63 9.26 2.36 -10.06
N HIS A 64 9.11 2.12 -11.36
CA HIS A 64 8.61 3.13 -12.29
C HIS A 64 7.08 3.14 -12.36
N GLY A 65 6.50 4.27 -11.95
CA GLY A 65 5.20 4.74 -12.43
C GLY A 65 4.06 3.72 -12.39
N ALA A 66 3.48 3.46 -13.58
CA ALA A 66 2.26 2.69 -13.79
C ALA A 66 2.28 1.23 -13.28
N GLU A 67 3.46 0.68 -12.98
CA GLU A 67 3.64 -0.69 -12.46
C GLU A 67 3.52 -0.76 -10.92
N ALA A 68 3.81 0.35 -10.23
CA ALA A 68 3.81 0.39 -8.77
C ALA A 68 2.39 0.43 -8.18
N SER A 69 1.48 1.20 -8.79
CA SER A 69 0.10 1.36 -8.31
C SER A 69 -0.75 0.08 -8.32
N PRO A 70 -0.77 -0.77 -9.37
CA PRO A 70 -1.56 -2.01 -9.34
C PRO A 70 -1.05 -3.00 -8.28
N CYS A 71 0.27 -3.04 -8.04
CA CYS A 71 0.87 -3.89 -7.01
C CYS A 71 0.45 -3.45 -5.59
N VAL A 72 0.54 -2.15 -5.29
CA VAL A 72 0.11 -1.59 -4.01
C VAL A 72 -1.38 -1.86 -3.78
N ILE A 73 -2.22 -1.59 -4.78
CA ILE A 73 -3.65 -1.83 -4.68
C ILE A 73 -3.94 -3.30 -4.42
N HIS A 74 -3.32 -4.22 -5.19
CA HIS A 74 -3.49 -5.66 -4.98
C HIS A 74 -3.17 -6.08 -3.54
N LEU A 75 -2.06 -5.60 -2.99
CA LEU A 75 -1.66 -5.92 -1.62
C LEU A 75 -2.66 -5.38 -0.60
N VAL A 76 -3.07 -4.11 -0.73
CA VAL A 76 -4.00 -3.47 0.21
C VAL A 76 -5.38 -4.11 0.20
N VAL A 77 -5.94 -4.42 -0.98
CA VAL A 77 -7.30 -4.97 -1.09
C VAL A 77 -7.37 -6.48 -0.82
N LYS A 78 -6.24 -7.19 -0.95
CA LYS A 78 -6.16 -8.62 -0.64
C LYS A 78 -5.91 -8.86 0.84
N TYR A 79 -5.08 -8.02 1.46
CA TYR A 79 -4.64 -8.16 2.85
C TYR A 79 -5.12 -7.01 3.72
N THR A 80 -6.34 -6.53 3.47
CA THR A 80 -6.92 -5.38 4.19
C THR A 80 -6.84 -5.58 5.71
N ASP A 81 -7.01 -6.81 6.19
CA ASP A 81 -6.98 -7.17 7.60
C ASP A 81 -5.66 -7.81 8.07
N ASP A 82 -4.62 -7.88 7.23
CA ASP A 82 -3.37 -8.60 7.54
C ASP A 82 -2.13 -7.88 6.99
N LEU A 83 -1.70 -6.81 7.68
CA LEU A 83 -0.48 -6.08 7.35
C LEU A 83 0.74 -7.00 7.27
N ARG A 84 0.85 -7.97 8.18
CA ARG A 84 2.02 -8.86 8.25
C ARG A 84 2.15 -9.66 6.96
N GLU A 85 1.08 -10.33 6.55
CA GLU A 85 1.10 -11.15 5.35
C GLU A 85 1.29 -10.29 4.10
N ALA A 86 0.69 -9.10 4.04
CA ALA A 86 0.89 -8.15 2.94
C ALA A 86 2.38 -7.84 2.71
N LEU A 87 3.09 -7.46 3.77
CA LEU A 87 4.51 -7.07 3.67
C LEU A 87 5.41 -8.28 3.39
N ILE A 88 5.09 -9.46 3.92
CA ILE A 88 5.82 -10.71 3.63
C ILE A 88 5.67 -11.07 2.15
N GLN A 89 4.45 -11.12 1.65
CA GLN A 89 4.15 -11.50 0.26
C GLN A 89 4.79 -10.54 -0.74
N ASN A 90 4.75 -9.23 -0.45
CA ASN A 90 5.43 -8.24 -1.28
C ASN A 90 6.96 -8.38 -1.26
N THR A 91 7.53 -8.76 -0.12
CA THR A 91 8.97 -9.03 0.00
C THR A 91 9.36 -10.27 -0.82
N MET A 92 8.57 -11.34 -0.71
CA MET A 92 8.76 -12.57 -1.49
C MET A 92 8.60 -12.33 -3.00
N ALA A 93 7.79 -11.36 -3.39
CA ALA A 93 7.63 -10.96 -4.78
C ALA A 93 8.84 -10.22 -5.36
N GLY A 94 9.86 -9.84 -4.58
CA GLY A 94 11.12 -9.29 -5.09
C GLY A 94 11.04 -7.93 -5.81
N GLY A 95 12.14 -7.56 -6.50
CA GLY A 95 12.31 -6.24 -7.15
C GLY A 95 12.36 -5.08 -6.16
N ASN A 96 11.71 -3.94 -6.47
CA ASN A 96 11.63 -2.80 -5.56
C ASN A 96 10.56 -3.00 -4.46
N SER A 97 10.71 -4.06 -3.66
CA SER A 97 9.78 -4.38 -2.57
C SER A 97 9.81 -3.34 -1.46
N ALA A 98 10.95 -2.73 -1.16
CA ALA A 98 11.10 -1.71 -0.13
C ALA A 98 10.17 -0.50 -0.34
N GLY A 99 10.20 0.09 -1.55
CA GLY A 99 9.32 1.21 -1.88
C GLY A 99 7.83 0.85 -1.85
N ARG A 100 7.47 -0.35 -2.30
CA ARG A 100 6.07 -0.83 -2.21
C ARG A 100 5.65 -1.09 -0.77
N ASN A 101 6.51 -1.68 0.07
CA ASN A 101 6.25 -1.93 1.49
C ASN A 101 6.08 -0.63 2.28
N MET A 102 6.77 0.44 1.89
CA MET A 102 6.57 1.76 2.49
C MET A 102 5.13 2.25 2.30
N ILE A 103 4.61 2.19 1.08
CA ILE A 103 3.24 2.64 0.76
C ILE A 103 2.19 1.69 1.37
N VAL A 104 2.38 0.38 1.23
CA VAL A 104 1.45 -0.63 1.78
C VAL A 104 1.42 -0.57 3.32
N GLY A 105 2.58 -0.43 3.96
CA GLY A 105 2.70 -0.30 5.41
C GLY A 105 2.05 0.99 5.92
N MET A 106 2.20 2.11 5.20
CA MET A 106 1.50 3.36 5.52
C MET A 106 -0.02 3.18 5.48
N ILE A 107 -0.56 2.57 4.41
CA ILE A 107 -2.01 2.41 4.22
C ILE A 107 -2.60 1.42 5.23
N LEU A 108 -2.03 0.21 5.33
CA LEU A 108 -2.55 -0.82 6.22
C LEU A 108 -2.26 -0.50 7.69
N GLY A 109 -1.16 0.18 8.00
CA GLY A 109 -0.83 0.64 9.35
C GLY A 109 -1.81 1.71 9.82
N ALA A 110 -2.19 2.66 8.95
CA ALA A 110 -3.23 3.63 9.25
C ALA A 110 -4.61 2.97 9.46
N HIS A 111 -4.91 1.91 8.70
CA HIS A 111 -6.19 1.20 8.81
C HIS A 111 -6.31 0.31 10.06
N LEU A 112 -5.27 -0.48 10.34
CA LEU A 112 -5.29 -1.51 11.38
C LEU A 112 -4.72 -1.04 12.72
N GLY A 113 -4.01 0.08 12.72
CA GLY A 113 -3.33 0.63 13.89
C GLY A 113 -2.00 -0.06 14.22
N MET A 114 -1.29 0.51 15.19
CA MET A 114 0.07 0.10 15.57
C MET A 114 0.16 -1.36 16.05
N GLU A 115 -0.90 -1.88 16.68
CA GLU A 115 -0.93 -3.26 17.20
C GLU A 115 -0.91 -4.32 16.09
N ALA A 116 -1.23 -3.95 14.85
CA ALA A 116 -1.14 -4.86 13.71
C ALA A 116 0.30 -5.11 13.25
N ILE A 117 1.25 -4.27 13.67
CA ILE A 117 2.66 -4.42 13.31
C ILE A 117 3.29 -5.49 14.22
N PRO A 118 3.91 -6.55 13.67
CA PRO A 118 4.63 -7.53 14.48
C PRO A 118 5.69 -6.86 15.36
N LYS A 119 5.56 -7.03 16.69
CA LYS A 119 6.49 -6.47 17.68
C LYS A 119 7.98 -6.69 17.34
N PRO A 120 8.41 -7.88 16.87
CA PRO A 120 9.81 -8.08 16.48
C PRO A 120 10.31 -7.08 15.43
N TRP A 121 9.47 -6.70 14.46
CA TRP A 121 9.84 -5.75 13.41
C TRP A 121 10.03 -4.33 13.95
N LEU A 122 9.27 -3.95 14.98
CA LEU A 122 9.46 -2.66 15.65
C LEU A 122 10.72 -2.68 16.54
N THR A 123 10.92 -3.74 17.31
CA THR A 123 12.06 -3.84 18.23
C THR A 123 13.41 -3.98 17.52
N GLU A 124 13.42 -4.51 16.29
CA GLU A 124 14.62 -4.65 15.46
C GLU A 124 14.87 -3.43 14.56
N LEU A 125 13.98 -2.43 14.55
CA LEU A 125 14.13 -1.26 13.72
C LEU A 125 15.29 -0.38 14.23
N ALA A 126 16.32 -0.21 13.40
CA ALA A 126 17.56 0.48 13.77
C ALA A 126 17.35 1.91 14.29
N ALA A 127 16.33 2.60 13.76
CA ALA A 127 15.99 3.99 14.11
C ALA A 127 14.67 4.10 14.89
N ALA A 128 14.24 3.04 15.61
CA ALA A 128 12.97 3.03 16.33
C ALA A 128 12.76 4.27 17.22
N LEU A 129 13.74 4.58 18.07
CA LEU A 129 13.67 5.72 19.00
C LEU A 129 13.57 7.08 18.29
N GLU A 130 14.26 7.24 17.16
CA GLU A 130 14.21 8.48 16.37
C GLU A 130 12.85 8.64 15.71
N ILE A 131 12.31 7.55 15.14
CA ILE A 131 10.98 7.53 14.52
C ILE A 131 9.91 7.83 15.56
N ASP A 132 9.95 7.19 16.74
CA ASP A 132 9.01 7.46 17.84
C ASP A 132 9.07 8.93 18.27
N SER A 133 10.28 9.49 18.42
CA SER A 133 10.45 10.91 18.75
C SER A 133 9.89 11.85 17.69
N PHE A 134 9.94 11.47 16.41
CA PHE A 134 9.32 12.25 15.35
C PHE A 134 7.80 12.14 15.38
N LEU A 135 7.26 10.93 15.61
CA LEU A 135 5.81 10.72 15.74
C LEU A 135 5.24 11.55 16.90
N ASP A 136 5.90 11.59 18.05
CA ASP A 136 5.49 12.41 19.20
C ASP A 136 5.53 13.92 18.93
N SER A 137 6.23 14.37 17.88
CA SER A 137 6.36 15.79 17.54
C SER A 137 5.30 16.31 16.55
N ILE A 138 4.59 15.40 15.87
CA ILE A 138 3.59 15.73 14.86
C ILE A 138 2.14 15.55 15.35
N TRP A 139 1.97 15.05 16.58
CA TRP A 139 0.69 14.92 17.29
C TRP A 139 0.67 15.81 18.53
#